data_AF-A0A7C1B7V8-F1
#
_entry.id   AF-A0A7C1B7V8-F1
#
_cell.length_a   1.000
_cell.length_b   1.000
_cell.length_c   1.000
_cell.angle_alpha   90.00
_cell.angle_beta   90.00
_cell.angle_gamma   90.00
#
_symmetry.space_group_name_H-M   'P 1'
#
loop_
_entity.id
_entity.type
_entity.pdbx_description
1 polymer ?
#
loop_
_entity_poly.entity_id
_entity_poly.type
_entity_poly.pdbx_seq_one_letter_code
_entity_poly.pdbx_strand_id
1 'polypeptide(L)'
;MKEDKPQKSYMVCVNEITSDADVQAIIENLSKFCKGARLDEVEHAVQSPPFSFRRMNFDSAQAAKEELEKLGCAVDIREGTGVSSAEEQLLFAQTSRKHKIRFAKGIDERQLIDSLDVFTSEDPAVEAYRALRTNLLVQMKQDNINSFLVTSPSPKEGKSTTVANLGIALANAGKKTILVDMDLRHSVLHEFMGIDNSLGVTNIVLDSLDPDLAISHTVFERLHFLPSGPTPPNPAEILSSSSVRELLAMLSNDFDVVLVDSPPIIGLTDAVVLGTIVGGVFLVIRAGRTSRQQMSLAVQMLQNVGCHILGAVLNEVDIHKPYYKVYAYSRSSRA
;
A
#
# COMPACT_ATOMS: atom_id res chain seq x y z
N MET A 1 1.55 47.88 -3.21
CA MET A 1 0.77 46.71 -3.69
C MET A 1 0.61 45.76 -2.51
N LYS A 2 -0.62 45.48 -2.07
CA LYS A 2 -0.86 44.46 -1.04
C LYS A 2 -0.63 43.10 -1.70
N GLU A 3 0.31 42.32 -1.20
CA GLU A 3 0.45 40.91 -1.55
C GLU A 3 -0.82 40.18 -1.09
N ASP A 4 -1.55 39.62 -2.05
CA ASP A 4 -2.71 38.76 -1.78
C ASP A 4 -2.20 37.49 -1.11
N LYS A 5 -2.53 37.32 0.18
CA LYS A 5 -2.29 36.04 0.86
C LYS A 5 -3.08 34.95 0.13
N PRO A 6 -2.51 33.76 -0.10
CA PRO A 6 -3.25 32.67 -0.71
C PRO A 6 -4.49 32.37 0.15
N GLN A 7 -5.67 32.61 -0.42
CA GLN A 7 -6.94 32.36 0.26
C GLN A 7 -7.07 30.85 0.48
N LYS A 8 -7.24 30.44 1.74
CA LYS A 8 -7.44 29.03 2.11
C LYS A 8 -8.64 28.49 1.32
N SER A 9 -8.40 27.45 0.54
CA SER A 9 -9.46 26.74 -0.17
C SER A 9 -9.97 25.60 0.70
N TYR A 10 -11.25 25.26 0.60
CA TYR A 10 -11.91 24.20 1.34
C TYR A 10 -12.59 23.26 0.36
N MET A 11 -12.74 22.01 0.79
CA MET A 11 -13.36 20.93 0.03
C MET A 11 -14.52 20.34 0.84
N VAL A 12 -15.68 20.19 0.19
CA VAL A 12 -16.86 19.54 0.77
C VAL A 12 -16.90 18.11 0.25
N CYS A 13 -16.92 17.12 1.15
CA CYS A 13 -16.98 15.70 0.86
C CYS A 13 -18.35 15.17 1.24
N VAL A 14 -19.12 14.66 0.27
CA VAL A 14 -20.38 13.95 0.53
C VAL A 14 -20.07 12.47 0.57
N ASN A 15 -20.20 11.86 1.75
CA ASN A 15 -19.78 10.50 2.00
C ASN A 15 -20.88 9.49 1.63
N GLU A 16 -22.13 9.80 1.96
CA GLU A 16 -23.30 8.94 1.74
C GLU A 16 -24.55 9.82 1.55
N ILE A 17 -25.53 9.33 0.78
CA ILE A 17 -26.88 9.88 0.69
C ILE A 17 -27.78 8.93 1.48
N THR A 18 -28.30 9.37 2.62
CA THR A 18 -28.89 8.48 3.65
C THR A 18 -30.42 8.42 3.63
N SER A 19 -31.08 9.18 2.75
CA SER A 19 -32.54 9.17 2.52
C SER A 19 -32.84 9.26 1.01
N ASP A 20 -34.11 9.10 0.61
CA ASP A 20 -34.63 9.35 -0.76
C ASP A 20 -34.51 10.85 -1.12
N ALA A 21 -33.30 11.37 -1.11
CA ALA A 21 -32.97 12.72 -1.48
C ALA A 21 -33.04 12.83 -3.00
N ASP A 22 -33.78 13.82 -3.49
CA ASP A 22 -33.79 14.11 -4.92
C ASP A 22 -32.38 14.54 -5.36
N VAL A 23 -31.76 13.72 -6.22
CA VAL A 23 -30.45 13.99 -6.81
C VAL A 23 -30.42 15.39 -7.43
N GLN A 24 -31.54 15.86 -7.98
CA GLN A 24 -31.66 17.22 -8.51
C GLN A 24 -31.52 18.30 -7.43
N ALA A 25 -32.09 18.11 -6.24
CA ALA A 25 -31.94 19.05 -5.13
C ALA A 25 -30.49 19.14 -4.63
N ILE A 26 -29.76 18.03 -4.66
CA ILE A 26 -28.32 18.00 -4.31
C ILE A 26 -27.50 18.75 -5.37
N ILE A 27 -27.76 18.50 -6.66
CA ILE A 27 -27.09 19.18 -7.78
C ILE A 27 -27.35 20.69 -7.75
N GLU A 28 -28.60 21.12 -7.58
CA GLU A 28 -28.97 22.54 -7.52
C GLU A 28 -28.25 23.27 -6.38
N ASN A 29 -28.18 22.67 -5.19
CA ASN A 29 -27.50 23.28 -4.06
C ASN A 29 -25.99 23.33 -4.26
N LEU A 30 -25.36 22.24 -4.72
CA LEU A 30 -23.92 22.24 -5.01
C LEU A 30 -23.53 23.25 -6.10
N SER A 31 -24.36 23.40 -7.13
CA SER A 31 -24.15 24.34 -8.23
C SER A 31 -24.17 25.81 -7.77
N LYS A 32 -24.92 26.13 -6.70
CA LYS A 32 -24.92 27.48 -6.09
C LYS A 32 -23.57 27.83 -5.45
N PHE A 33 -22.84 26.84 -4.92
CA PHE A 33 -21.60 27.06 -4.16
C PHE A 33 -20.32 26.80 -4.98
N CYS A 34 -20.40 26.01 -6.05
CA CYS A 34 -19.25 25.69 -6.91
C CYS A 34 -19.03 26.76 -7.99
N LYS A 35 -18.24 27.80 -7.69
CA LYS A 35 -17.82 28.77 -8.71
C LYS A 35 -16.84 28.12 -9.71
N GLY A 36 -17.32 27.83 -10.93
CA GLY A 36 -16.49 27.41 -12.06
C GLY A 36 -16.42 25.89 -12.32
N ALA A 37 -17.22 25.08 -11.62
CA ALA A 37 -17.46 23.69 -12.02
C ALA A 37 -18.56 23.64 -13.08
N ARG A 38 -18.44 22.76 -14.07
CA ARG A 38 -19.52 22.61 -15.06
C ARG A 38 -20.65 21.74 -14.49
N LEU A 39 -21.90 22.05 -14.83
CA LEU A 39 -23.09 21.39 -14.27
C LEU A 39 -23.06 19.86 -14.51
N ASP A 40 -22.56 19.44 -15.67
CA ASP A 40 -22.37 18.03 -16.05
C ASP A 40 -21.39 17.28 -15.14
N GLU A 41 -20.36 17.96 -14.62
CA GLU A 41 -19.42 17.37 -13.66
C GLU A 41 -20.08 17.17 -12.29
N VAL A 42 -20.94 18.11 -11.88
CA VAL A 42 -21.70 18.02 -10.62
C VAL A 42 -22.72 16.89 -10.71
N GLU A 43 -23.48 16.81 -11.81
CA GLU A 43 -24.47 15.77 -12.07
C GLU A 43 -23.87 14.37 -12.01
N HIS A 44 -22.72 14.17 -12.66
CA HIS A 44 -22.06 12.87 -12.67
C HIS A 44 -21.53 12.49 -11.28
N ALA A 45 -20.94 13.45 -10.55
CA ALA A 45 -20.40 13.22 -9.22
C ALA A 45 -21.48 12.82 -8.20
N VAL A 46 -22.64 13.49 -8.24
CA VAL A 46 -23.74 13.26 -7.28
C VAL A 46 -24.36 11.87 -7.41
N GLN A 47 -24.36 11.29 -8.62
CA GLN A 47 -24.89 9.95 -8.86
C GLN A 47 -24.05 8.83 -8.21
N SER A 48 -22.85 9.12 -7.71
CA SER A 48 -21.94 8.10 -7.17
C SER A 48 -21.20 8.58 -5.93
N PRO A 49 -21.86 8.68 -4.75
CA PRO A 49 -21.17 8.93 -3.49
C PRO A 49 -20.13 7.83 -3.17
N PRO A 50 -18.99 8.20 -2.58
CA PRO A 50 -18.68 9.56 -2.15
C PRO A 50 -18.04 10.40 -3.25
N PHE A 51 -18.30 11.69 -3.18
CA PHE A 51 -17.73 12.68 -4.10
C PHE A 51 -17.29 13.93 -3.31
N SER A 52 -16.46 14.76 -3.94
CA SER A 52 -15.98 15.98 -3.31
C SER A 52 -15.90 17.16 -4.26
N PHE A 53 -16.21 18.34 -3.74
CA PHE A 53 -16.12 19.60 -4.48
C PHE A 53 -15.05 20.49 -3.86
N ARG A 54 -14.08 20.89 -4.69
CA ARG A 54 -12.91 21.70 -4.29
C ARG A 54 -13.15 23.18 -4.60
N ARG A 55 -12.24 24.04 -4.13
CA ARG A 55 -12.16 25.48 -4.43
C ARG A 55 -13.29 26.34 -3.81
N MET A 56 -13.80 25.95 -2.65
CA MET A 56 -14.71 26.79 -1.87
C MET A 56 -13.93 27.62 -0.85
N ASN A 57 -14.43 28.79 -0.45
CA ASN A 57 -14.00 29.40 0.80
C ASN A 57 -14.71 28.71 1.98
N PHE A 58 -14.27 28.96 3.22
CA PHE A 58 -14.82 28.29 4.40
C PHE A 58 -16.33 28.49 4.54
N ASP A 59 -16.80 29.74 4.37
CA ASP A 59 -18.22 30.09 4.53
C ASP A 59 -19.09 29.36 3.50
N SER A 60 -18.64 29.25 2.25
CA SER A 60 -19.34 28.52 1.19
C SER A 60 -19.35 27.01 1.45
N ALA A 61 -18.25 26.46 1.96
CA ALA A 61 -18.16 25.05 2.33
C ALA A 61 -19.08 24.72 3.52
N GLN A 62 -19.19 25.63 4.49
CA GLN A 62 -20.07 25.48 5.64
C GLN A 62 -21.55 25.58 5.26
N ALA A 63 -21.91 26.55 4.44
CA ALA A 63 -23.27 26.65 3.90
C ALA A 63 -23.67 25.42 3.07
N ALA A 64 -22.77 24.93 2.21
CA ALA A 64 -23.01 23.72 1.43
C ALA A 64 -23.20 22.48 2.33
N LYS A 65 -22.38 22.33 3.38
CA LYS A 65 -22.53 21.24 4.36
C LYS A 65 -23.91 21.26 5.02
N GLU A 66 -24.33 22.41 5.55
CA GLU A 66 -25.61 22.53 6.25
C GLU A 66 -26.82 22.23 5.35
N GLU A 67 -26.77 22.65 4.07
CA GLU A 67 -27.84 22.32 3.11
C GLU A 67 -27.87 20.84 2.73
N LEU A 68 -26.70 20.23 2.55
CA LEU A 68 -26.61 18.81 2.20
C LEU A 68 -26.98 17.90 3.37
N GLU A 69 -26.62 18.24 4.60
CA GLU A 69 -27.05 17.50 5.80
C GLU A 69 -28.58 17.54 5.98
N LYS A 70 -29.24 18.66 5.64
CA LYS A 70 -30.72 18.74 5.63
C LYS A 70 -31.35 17.81 4.59
N LEU A 71 -30.63 17.50 3.51
CA LEU A 71 -31.03 16.52 2.50
C LEU A 71 -30.66 15.08 2.90
N GLY A 72 -30.21 14.85 4.13
CA GLY A 72 -29.80 13.52 4.59
C GLY A 72 -28.47 13.07 3.99
N CYS A 73 -27.60 13.98 3.55
CA CYS A 73 -26.25 13.62 3.16
C CYS A 73 -25.34 13.57 4.39
N ALA A 74 -24.44 12.57 4.46
CA ALA A 74 -23.35 12.58 5.43
C ALA A 74 -22.19 13.42 4.84
N VAL A 75 -21.86 14.58 5.44
CA VAL A 75 -20.96 15.57 4.82
C VAL A 75 -19.83 16.03 5.74
N ASP A 76 -18.61 16.05 5.19
CA ASP A 76 -17.41 16.59 5.83
C ASP A 76 -16.87 17.82 5.09
N ILE A 77 -16.32 18.78 5.83
CA ILE A 77 -15.53 19.88 5.26
C ILE A 77 -14.05 19.63 5.56
N ARG A 78 -13.19 19.79 4.56
CA ARG A 78 -11.74 19.68 4.70
C ARG A 78 -11.10 21.00 4.28
N GLU A 79 -10.15 21.49 5.07
CA GLU A 79 -9.28 22.59 4.62
C GLU A 79 -8.37 22.04 3.51
N GLY A 80 -8.55 22.56 2.30
CA GLY A 80 -7.68 22.36 1.17
C GLY A 80 -6.39 23.12 1.39
N THR A 81 -5.55 22.60 2.29
CA THR A 81 -4.11 22.75 2.14
C THR A 81 -3.78 22.17 0.78
N GLY A 82 -3.01 22.86 -0.05
CA GLY A 82 -2.64 22.42 -1.40
C GLY A 82 -1.79 21.15 -1.38
N VAL A 83 -2.35 20.02 -0.96
CA VAL A 83 -1.81 18.69 -1.14
C VAL A 83 -2.23 18.27 -2.54
N SER A 84 -1.50 18.80 -3.52
CA SER A 84 -1.38 18.08 -4.77
C SER A 84 -0.62 16.79 -4.49
N SER A 85 -1.13 15.70 -5.07
CA SER A 85 -0.38 14.54 -5.53
C SER A 85 0.25 13.57 -4.54
N ALA A 86 0.51 13.84 -3.25
CA ALA A 86 1.10 12.80 -2.38
C ALA A 86 0.07 11.83 -1.75
N GLU A 87 -1.15 12.30 -1.44
CA GLU A 87 -2.23 11.46 -0.87
C GLU A 87 -3.09 10.75 -1.93
N GLU A 88 -3.02 11.19 -3.19
CA GLU A 88 -3.71 10.58 -4.34
C GLU A 88 -2.79 9.71 -5.21
N GLN A 89 -1.45 9.83 -5.10
CA GLN A 89 -0.47 8.99 -5.80
C GLN A 89 0.05 7.83 -4.94
N LEU A 90 -0.76 7.35 -4.00
CA LEU A 90 -0.43 6.08 -3.37
C LEU A 90 -0.49 4.97 -4.41
N LEU A 91 0.52 4.12 -4.39
CA LEU A 91 0.64 2.87 -5.13
C LEU A 91 -0.58 1.95 -4.86
N PHE A 92 -1.69 2.16 -5.57
CA PHE A 92 -2.91 1.37 -5.40
C PHE A 92 -2.73 -0.04 -5.99
N ALA A 93 -2.52 -1.04 -5.12
CA ALA A 93 -2.93 -2.42 -5.38
C ALA A 93 -4.16 -2.75 -4.54
N GLN A 94 -5.29 -3.02 -5.19
CA GLN A 94 -6.46 -3.63 -4.57
C GLN A 94 -6.33 -5.15 -4.57
N THR A 95 -6.24 -5.78 -3.42
CA THR A 95 -5.98 -7.22 -3.36
C THR A 95 -7.12 -7.93 -2.64
N SER A 96 -7.86 -8.77 -3.36
CA SER A 96 -8.98 -9.55 -2.81
C SER A 96 -8.49 -10.81 -2.10
N ARG A 97 -9.16 -11.20 -1.00
CA ARG A 97 -8.82 -12.35 -0.14
C ARG A 97 -8.66 -13.69 -0.86
N LYS A 98 -9.16 -13.84 -2.08
CA LYS A 98 -9.19 -15.12 -2.79
C LYS A 98 -7.81 -15.62 -3.26
N HIS A 99 -6.82 -14.74 -3.39
CA HIS A 99 -5.51 -15.09 -3.97
C HIS A 99 -4.37 -15.04 -2.94
N LYS A 100 -4.47 -15.83 -1.86
CA LYS A 100 -3.27 -16.24 -1.13
C LYS A 100 -2.61 -17.37 -1.93
N ILE A 101 -1.57 -17.05 -2.69
CA ILE A 101 -0.70 -18.11 -3.22
C ILE A 101 0.00 -18.73 -2.01
N ARG A 102 -0.40 -19.95 -1.66
CA ARG A 102 0.20 -20.76 -0.59
C ARG A 102 1.09 -21.78 -1.25
N PHE A 103 2.37 -21.79 -0.92
CA PHE A 103 3.29 -22.80 -1.41
C PHE A 103 3.54 -23.79 -0.27
N ALA A 104 2.85 -24.93 -0.32
CA ALA A 104 3.14 -25.99 0.62
C ALA A 104 4.49 -26.62 0.31
N LYS A 105 5.19 -27.09 1.36
CA LYS A 105 6.40 -27.90 1.23
C LYS A 105 6.08 -29.13 0.35
N GLY A 106 6.81 -29.31 -0.76
CA GLY A 106 6.54 -30.38 -1.74
C GLY A 106 5.59 -29.94 -2.86
N ILE A 107 5.97 -28.91 -3.62
CA ILE A 107 5.20 -28.40 -4.76
C ILE A 107 5.30 -29.41 -5.91
N ASP A 108 4.17 -30.00 -6.30
CA ASP A 108 4.03 -30.77 -7.55
C ASP A 108 3.88 -29.80 -8.75
N GLU A 109 4.28 -30.23 -9.94
CA GLU A 109 4.32 -29.46 -11.19
C GLU A 109 3.00 -28.71 -11.47
N ARG A 110 1.86 -29.29 -11.07
CA ARG A 110 0.52 -28.68 -11.20
C ARG A 110 0.30 -27.46 -10.31
N GLN A 111 0.82 -27.46 -9.08
CA GLN A 111 0.71 -26.31 -8.15
C GLN A 111 1.64 -25.16 -8.57
N LEU A 112 2.75 -25.50 -9.22
CA LEU A 112 3.64 -24.58 -9.93
C LEU A 112 2.92 -23.91 -11.11
N ILE A 113 2.20 -24.70 -11.93
CA ILE A 113 1.40 -24.18 -13.05
C ILE A 113 0.28 -23.27 -12.55
N ASP A 114 -0.49 -23.67 -11.52
CA ASP A 114 -1.57 -22.84 -10.96
C ASP A 114 -1.05 -21.50 -10.41
N SER A 115 0.10 -21.51 -9.73
CA SER A 115 0.70 -20.28 -9.17
C SER A 115 1.34 -19.36 -10.21
N LEU A 116 1.86 -19.91 -11.31
CA LEU A 116 2.27 -19.16 -12.49
C LEU A 116 1.06 -18.61 -13.27
N ASP A 117 -0.03 -19.37 -13.35
CA ASP A 117 -1.29 -18.97 -13.98
C ASP A 117 -2.02 -17.85 -13.20
N VAL A 118 -1.80 -17.72 -11.89
CA VAL A 118 -2.30 -16.55 -11.13
C VAL A 118 -1.77 -15.26 -11.75
N PHE A 119 -0.51 -15.19 -12.21
CA PHE A 119 0.04 -13.96 -12.79
C PHE A 119 -0.20 -13.79 -14.30
N THR A 120 -0.77 -14.79 -14.99
CA THR A 120 -1.35 -14.65 -16.33
C THR A 120 -2.85 -14.33 -16.28
N SER A 121 -3.48 -14.52 -15.12
CA SER A 121 -4.92 -14.24 -14.92
C SER A 121 -5.28 -12.76 -15.11
N GLU A 122 -6.52 -12.53 -15.54
CA GLU A 122 -7.18 -11.23 -15.57
C GLU A 122 -7.82 -10.87 -14.20
N ASP A 123 -7.39 -11.51 -13.10
CA ASP A 123 -7.94 -11.21 -11.78
C ASP A 123 -7.60 -9.76 -11.37
N PRO A 124 -8.59 -8.97 -10.89
CA PRO A 124 -8.36 -7.60 -10.43
C PRO A 124 -7.24 -7.44 -9.41
N ALA A 125 -7.03 -8.45 -8.54
CA ALA A 125 -5.96 -8.45 -7.55
C ALA A 125 -4.55 -8.55 -8.19
N VAL A 126 -4.45 -9.24 -9.32
CA VAL A 126 -3.19 -9.40 -10.05
C VAL A 126 -2.89 -8.12 -10.82
N GLU A 127 -3.91 -7.52 -11.44
CA GLU A 127 -3.76 -6.22 -12.12
C GLU A 127 -3.35 -5.12 -11.15
N ALA A 128 -3.91 -5.14 -9.94
CA ALA A 128 -3.47 -4.30 -8.84
C ALA A 128 -1.98 -4.43 -8.53
N TYR A 129 -1.42 -5.65 -8.42
CA TYR A 129 0.02 -5.82 -8.23
C TYR A 129 0.85 -5.42 -9.46
N ARG A 130 0.32 -5.54 -10.68
CA ARG A 130 0.97 -5.03 -11.90
C ARG A 130 1.04 -3.50 -11.88
N ALA A 131 -0.03 -2.82 -11.45
CA ALA A 131 -0.06 -1.37 -11.26
C ALA A 131 0.92 -0.92 -10.17
N LEU A 132 0.91 -1.61 -9.02
CA LEU A 132 1.86 -1.40 -7.92
C LEU A 132 3.30 -1.48 -8.42
N ARG A 133 3.64 -2.58 -9.08
CA ARG A 133 4.96 -2.79 -9.70
C ARG A 133 5.33 -1.64 -10.65
N THR A 134 4.45 -1.25 -11.57
CA THR A 134 4.74 -0.18 -12.53
C THR A 134 5.09 1.13 -11.83
N ASN A 135 4.30 1.51 -10.83
CA ASN A 135 4.53 2.74 -10.11
C ASN A 135 5.82 2.65 -9.25
N LEU A 136 6.10 1.50 -8.64
CA LEU A 136 7.37 1.28 -7.92
C LEU A 136 8.57 1.42 -8.86
N LEU A 137 8.52 0.85 -10.07
CA LEU A 137 9.60 0.97 -11.05
C LEU A 137 9.85 2.43 -11.49
N VAL A 138 8.80 3.26 -11.52
CA VAL A 138 8.95 4.71 -11.76
C VAL A 138 9.65 5.37 -10.57
N GLN A 139 9.19 5.09 -9.36
CA GLN A 139 9.75 5.65 -8.13
C GLN A 139 11.22 5.28 -7.93
N MET A 140 11.57 4.01 -8.14
CA MET A 140 12.94 3.49 -8.11
C MET A 140 13.90 4.33 -8.95
N LYS A 141 13.48 4.70 -10.17
CA LYS A 141 14.30 5.51 -11.09
C LYS A 141 14.38 6.97 -10.66
N GLN A 142 13.29 7.52 -10.13
CA GLN A 142 13.23 8.92 -9.70
C GLN A 142 14.14 9.17 -8.50
N ASP A 143 14.07 8.29 -7.50
CA ASP A 143 14.79 8.47 -6.24
C ASP A 143 16.14 7.75 -6.20
N ASN A 144 16.45 6.95 -7.23
CA ASN A 144 17.63 6.10 -7.30
C ASN A 144 17.76 5.17 -6.07
N ILE A 145 16.66 4.47 -5.75
CA ILE A 145 16.55 3.52 -4.65
C ILE A 145 16.09 2.15 -5.17
N ASN A 146 16.49 1.08 -4.48
CA ASN A 146 16.09 -0.29 -4.85
C ASN A 146 15.74 -1.20 -3.65
N SER A 147 15.77 -0.69 -2.42
CA SER A 147 15.36 -1.43 -1.22
C SER A 147 14.11 -0.84 -0.59
N PHE A 148 13.13 -1.69 -0.30
CA PHE A 148 11.80 -1.29 0.12
C PHE A 148 11.33 -2.10 1.31
N LEU A 149 10.95 -1.42 2.39
CA LEU A 149 10.28 -2.05 3.53
C LEU A 149 8.77 -2.06 3.29
N VAL A 150 8.13 -3.19 3.58
CA VAL A 150 6.67 -3.31 3.60
C VAL A 150 6.22 -3.54 5.04
N THR A 151 5.59 -2.52 5.64
CA THR A 151 5.07 -2.58 7.00
C THR A 151 3.58 -2.27 7.03
N SER A 152 2.95 -2.26 8.21
CA SER A 152 1.53 -2.02 8.38
C SER A 152 1.23 -1.57 9.81
N PRO A 153 0.15 -0.80 10.07
CA PRO A 153 -0.20 -0.40 11.43
C PRO A 153 -0.37 -1.57 12.41
N SER A 154 -1.02 -2.67 11.99
CA SER A 154 -1.43 -3.78 12.86
C SER A 154 -1.12 -5.16 12.26
N PRO A 155 -1.09 -6.24 13.08
CA PRO A 155 -0.96 -7.60 12.57
C PRO A 155 -2.06 -7.96 11.56
N LYS A 156 -1.76 -8.92 10.66
CA LYS A 156 -2.73 -9.51 9.71
C LYS A 156 -3.37 -8.52 8.73
N GLU A 157 -2.65 -7.48 8.34
CA GLU A 157 -3.08 -6.51 7.31
C GLU A 157 -2.61 -6.87 5.90
N GLY A 158 -1.77 -7.90 5.74
CA GLY A 158 -1.37 -8.45 4.44
C GLY A 158 0.02 -8.04 3.94
N LYS A 159 0.93 -7.62 4.83
CA LYS A 159 2.34 -7.30 4.52
C LYS A 159 3.04 -8.40 3.72
N SER A 160 3.18 -9.59 4.30
CA SER A 160 3.85 -10.74 3.66
C SER A 160 3.19 -11.15 2.35
N THR A 161 1.86 -11.06 2.25
CA THR A 161 1.14 -11.30 0.99
C THR A 161 1.46 -10.23 -0.05
N THR A 162 1.59 -8.97 0.35
CA THR A 162 1.98 -7.86 -0.53
C THR A 162 3.42 -8.03 -1.00
N VAL A 163 4.35 -8.36 -0.10
CA VAL A 163 5.76 -8.63 -0.41
C VAL A 163 5.89 -9.76 -1.42
N ALA A 164 5.25 -10.90 -1.17
CA ALA A 164 5.28 -12.06 -2.06
C ALA A 164 4.80 -11.72 -3.47
N ASN A 165 3.59 -11.15 -3.59
CA ASN A 165 3.00 -10.89 -4.90
C ASN A 165 3.68 -9.75 -5.67
N LEU A 166 4.10 -8.68 -4.97
CA LEU A 166 4.87 -7.61 -5.61
C LEU A 166 6.22 -8.15 -6.09
N GLY A 167 6.86 -9.01 -5.29
CA GLY A 167 8.08 -9.73 -5.65
C GLY A 167 7.96 -10.49 -6.96
N ILE A 168 6.93 -11.33 -7.06
CA ILE A 168 6.63 -12.10 -8.26
C ILE A 168 6.35 -11.16 -9.45
N ALA A 169 5.57 -10.09 -9.24
CA ALA A 169 5.28 -9.13 -10.31
C ALA A 169 6.55 -8.45 -10.87
N LEU A 170 7.50 -8.09 -10.00
CA LEU A 170 8.79 -7.49 -10.36
C LEU A 170 9.69 -8.49 -11.08
N ALA A 171 9.80 -9.72 -10.57
CA ALA A 171 10.54 -10.81 -11.21
C ALA A 171 10.02 -11.10 -12.63
N ASN A 172 8.69 -11.18 -12.79
CA ASN A 172 8.04 -11.34 -14.10
C ASN A 172 8.27 -10.15 -15.05
N ALA A 173 8.58 -8.96 -14.52
CA ALA A 173 9.02 -7.80 -15.32
C ALA A 173 10.53 -7.78 -15.60
N GLY A 174 11.23 -8.90 -15.36
CA GLY A 174 12.64 -9.06 -15.65
C GLY A 174 13.58 -8.47 -14.58
N LYS A 175 13.08 -8.12 -13.39
CA LYS A 175 13.93 -7.61 -12.30
C LYS A 175 14.48 -8.75 -11.45
N LYS A 176 15.80 -8.79 -11.26
CA LYS A 176 16.43 -9.68 -10.29
C LYS A 176 16.01 -9.22 -8.89
N THR A 177 15.05 -9.90 -8.30
CA THR A 177 14.35 -9.47 -7.09
C THR A 177 14.66 -10.42 -5.94
N ILE A 178 14.90 -9.90 -4.75
CA ILE A 178 14.99 -10.68 -3.51
C ILE A 178 13.94 -10.24 -2.50
N LEU A 179 13.29 -11.22 -1.88
CA LEU A 179 12.42 -11.03 -0.72
C LEU A 179 13.20 -11.37 0.54
N VAL A 180 13.13 -10.53 1.56
CA VAL A 180 13.85 -10.72 2.83
C VAL A 180 12.83 -10.71 3.96
N ASP A 181 12.73 -11.81 4.70
CA ASP A 181 11.83 -11.90 5.85
C ASP A 181 12.50 -11.36 7.11
N MET A 182 12.21 -10.10 7.44
CA MET A 182 12.69 -9.45 8.68
C MET A 182 11.61 -9.45 9.78
N ASP A 183 10.50 -10.18 9.63
CA ASP A 183 9.60 -10.48 10.75
C ASP A 183 10.16 -11.66 11.57
N LEU A 184 11.23 -11.38 12.30
CA LEU A 184 11.93 -12.39 13.12
C LEU A 184 11.04 -12.94 14.27
N ARG A 185 9.92 -12.28 14.57
CA ARG A 185 8.98 -12.68 15.64
C ARG A 185 7.96 -13.68 15.13
N HIS A 186 7.37 -13.41 13.97
CA HIS A 186 6.27 -14.18 13.41
C HIS A 186 6.43 -14.36 11.90
N SER A 187 7.59 -14.89 11.49
CA SER A 187 7.87 -15.22 10.09
C SER A 187 6.81 -16.17 9.54
N VAL A 188 6.17 -15.71 8.47
CA VAL A 188 5.22 -16.49 7.68
C VAL A 188 5.57 -16.49 6.20
N LEU A 189 6.47 -15.60 5.74
CA LEU A 189 6.77 -15.42 4.32
C LEU A 189 7.38 -16.68 3.71
N HIS A 190 8.14 -17.45 4.48
CA HIS A 190 8.68 -18.74 4.06
C HIS A 190 7.59 -19.76 3.66
N GLU A 191 6.42 -19.74 4.30
CA GLU A 191 5.25 -20.55 3.91
C GLU A 191 4.64 -20.08 2.58
N PHE A 192 4.73 -18.78 2.27
CA PHE A 192 4.34 -18.26 0.97
C PHE A 192 5.39 -18.53 -0.10
N MET A 193 6.60 -18.98 0.24
CA MET A 193 7.62 -19.31 -0.75
C MET A 193 7.83 -20.82 -0.89
N GLY A 194 7.26 -21.62 0.02
CA GLY A 194 7.47 -23.08 0.06
C GLY A 194 8.91 -23.44 0.45
N ILE A 195 9.61 -22.55 1.14
CA ILE A 195 11.02 -22.65 1.50
C ILE A 195 11.15 -22.92 3.00
N ASP A 196 12.13 -23.75 3.36
CA ASP A 196 12.42 -24.08 4.75
C ASP A 196 13.04 -22.88 5.49
N ASN A 197 12.64 -22.68 6.74
CA ASN A 197 13.07 -21.53 7.56
C ASN A 197 14.14 -21.89 8.61
N SER A 198 14.87 -22.99 8.41
CA SER A 198 15.95 -23.41 9.33
C SER A 198 17.20 -22.55 9.25
N LEU A 199 17.44 -21.92 8.09
CA LEU A 199 18.55 -21.00 7.85
C LEU A 199 18.01 -19.68 7.30
N GLY A 200 18.56 -18.55 7.74
CA GLY A 200 18.12 -17.24 7.27
C GLY A 200 18.85 -16.07 7.91
N VAL A 201 18.20 -14.90 7.93
CA VAL A 201 18.73 -13.65 8.48
C VAL A 201 19.34 -13.85 9.87
N THR A 202 18.65 -14.55 10.77
CA THR A 202 19.13 -14.81 12.14
C THR A 202 20.50 -15.50 12.13
N ASN A 203 20.71 -16.50 11.28
CA ASN A 203 21.97 -17.24 11.21
C ASN A 203 23.08 -16.42 10.58
N ILE A 204 22.77 -15.62 9.55
CA ILE A 204 23.75 -14.70 8.95
C ILE A 204 24.25 -13.72 10.00
N VAL A 205 23.33 -13.12 10.77
CA VAL A 205 23.66 -12.06 11.72
C VAL A 205 24.31 -12.59 13.00
N LEU A 206 23.83 -13.71 13.54
CA LEU A 206 24.31 -14.25 14.81
C LEU A 206 25.47 -15.24 14.66
N ASP A 207 25.44 -16.08 13.62
CA ASP A 207 26.38 -17.19 13.43
C ASP A 207 27.42 -16.89 12.34
N SER A 208 27.37 -15.70 11.72
CA SER A 208 28.22 -15.31 10.58
C SER A 208 28.11 -16.29 9.41
N LEU A 209 26.92 -16.87 9.20
CA LEU A 209 26.64 -17.72 8.05
C LEU A 209 26.81 -16.91 6.76
N ASP A 210 27.46 -17.50 5.77
CA ASP A 210 27.55 -16.93 4.43
C ASP A 210 26.13 -16.72 3.85
N PRO A 211 25.76 -15.48 3.47
CA PRO A 211 24.44 -15.20 2.89
C PRO A 211 24.08 -16.09 1.71
N ASP A 212 25.04 -16.48 0.86
CA ASP A 212 24.79 -17.33 -0.30
C ASP A 212 24.27 -18.74 0.07
N LEU A 213 24.55 -19.20 1.29
CA LEU A 213 24.04 -20.48 1.80
C LEU A 213 22.59 -20.41 2.30
N ALA A 214 22.11 -19.21 2.63
CA ALA A 214 20.75 -19.00 3.13
C ALA A 214 19.80 -18.43 2.07
N ILE A 215 20.33 -17.73 1.06
CA ILE A 215 19.54 -17.22 -0.06
C ILE A 215 19.08 -18.40 -0.93
N SER A 216 17.77 -18.57 -1.01
CA SER A 216 17.13 -19.63 -1.77
C SER A 216 16.57 -19.11 -3.09
N HIS A 217 16.73 -19.90 -4.16
CA HIS A 217 15.98 -19.71 -5.38
C HIS A 217 14.52 -20.09 -5.15
N THR A 218 13.60 -19.30 -5.69
CA THR A 218 12.17 -19.65 -5.67
C THR A 218 11.80 -20.38 -6.96
N VAL A 219 10.55 -20.84 -7.04
CA VAL A 219 9.96 -21.38 -8.27
C VAL A 219 9.84 -20.36 -9.41
N PHE A 220 9.92 -19.06 -9.09
CA PHE A 220 9.85 -17.98 -10.06
C PHE A 220 11.25 -17.58 -10.52
N GLU A 221 11.44 -17.52 -11.83
CA GLU A 221 12.69 -17.05 -12.40
C GLU A 221 13.00 -15.62 -11.91
N ARG A 222 14.26 -15.34 -11.56
CA ARG A 222 14.73 -14.03 -11.08
C ARG A 222 14.14 -13.59 -9.73
N LEU A 223 13.40 -14.45 -9.03
CA LEU A 223 12.96 -14.20 -7.66
C LEU A 223 13.72 -15.09 -6.68
N HIS A 224 14.34 -14.44 -5.70
CA HIS A 224 15.10 -15.05 -4.63
C HIS A 224 14.44 -14.76 -3.29
N PHE A 225 14.71 -15.60 -2.30
CA PHE A 225 14.16 -15.44 -0.97
C PHE A 225 15.24 -15.67 0.09
N LEU A 226 15.36 -14.74 1.03
CA LEU A 226 16.11 -14.90 2.26
C LEU A 226 15.12 -15.07 3.42
N PRO A 227 14.98 -16.29 3.97
CA PRO A 227 14.13 -16.56 5.13
C PRO A 227 14.60 -15.82 6.38
N SER A 228 13.74 -15.71 7.39
CA SER A 228 14.12 -15.11 8.67
C SER A 228 15.16 -15.96 9.40
N GLY A 229 15.08 -17.28 9.22
CA GLY A 229 15.74 -18.24 10.09
C GLY A 229 15.01 -18.42 11.42
N PRO A 230 15.59 -19.18 12.35
CA PRO A 230 15.01 -19.44 13.67
C PRO A 230 14.71 -18.13 14.43
N THR A 231 13.63 -18.12 15.21
CA THR A 231 13.29 -16.96 16.05
C THR A 231 14.39 -16.72 17.09
N PRO A 232 15.05 -15.55 17.07
CA PRO A 232 16.10 -15.24 18.02
C PRO A 232 15.52 -14.78 19.37
N PRO A 233 16.32 -14.80 20.45
CA PRO A 233 15.88 -14.31 21.76
C PRO A 233 15.54 -12.80 21.76
N ASN A 234 16.33 -11.99 21.04
CA ASN A 234 16.20 -10.53 21.03
C ASN A 234 16.06 -9.95 19.59
N PRO A 235 14.88 -10.07 18.94
CA PRO A 235 14.67 -9.60 17.56
C PRO A 235 15.04 -8.13 17.31
N ALA A 236 14.61 -7.20 18.18
CA ALA A 236 14.83 -5.77 17.97
C ALA A 236 16.32 -5.37 18.01
N GLU A 237 17.11 -5.99 18.89
CA GLU A 237 18.55 -5.76 18.98
C GLU A 237 19.26 -6.23 17.71
N ILE A 238 18.87 -7.39 17.18
CA ILE A 238 19.41 -7.93 15.93
C ILE A 238 19.10 -7.01 14.76
N LEU A 239 17.85 -6.55 14.63
CA LEU A 239 17.42 -5.67 13.54
C LEU A 239 18.11 -4.29 13.58
N SER A 240 18.61 -3.85 14.74
CA SER A 240 19.35 -2.60 14.90
C SER A 240 20.87 -2.75 14.76
N SER A 241 21.37 -3.97 14.56
CA SER A 241 22.81 -4.25 14.43
C SER A 241 23.41 -3.69 13.13
N SER A 242 24.72 -3.47 13.13
CA SER A 242 25.47 -3.14 11.90
C SER A 242 25.39 -4.27 10.87
N SER A 243 25.36 -5.53 11.31
CA SER A 243 25.27 -6.70 10.43
C SER A 243 24.02 -6.69 9.54
N VAL A 244 22.87 -6.25 10.06
CA VAL A 244 21.65 -6.12 9.24
C VAL A 244 21.79 -5.00 8.19
N ARG A 245 22.45 -3.89 8.55
CA ARG A 245 22.73 -2.81 7.60
C ARG A 245 23.68 -3.27 6.50
N GLU A 246 24.73 -4.01 6.85
CA GLU A 246 25.69 -4.59 5.91
C GLU A 246 25.03 -5.62 4.98
N LEU A 247 24.19 -6.49 5.54
CA LEU A 247 23.39 -7.46 4.78
C LEU A 247 22.48 -6.75 3.76
N LEU A 248 21.69 -5.77 4.19
CA LEU A 248 20.78 -5.05 3.27
C LEU A 248 21.54 -4.22 2.23
N ALA A 249 22.71 -3.68 2.57
CA ALA A 249 23.56 -2.97 1.61
C ALA A 249 24.14 -3.93 0.56
N MET A 250 24.63 -5.09 0.98
CA MET A 250 25.09 -6.15 0.06
C MET A 250 23.97 -6.58 -0.88
N LEU A 251 22.79 -6.89 -0.35
CA LEU A 251 21.63 -7.28 -1.16
C LEU A 251 21.21 -6.17 -2.12
N SER A 252 21.29 -4.90 -1.71
CA SER A 252 20.99 -3.77 -2.59
C SER A 252 22.01 -3.61 -3.72
N ASN A 253 23.23 -4.12 -3.60
CA ASN A 253 24.20 -4.13 -4.69
C ASN A 253 23.98 -5.29 -5.66
N ASP A 254 23.55 -6.45 -5.14
CA ASP A 254 23.48 -7.69 -5.92
C ASP A 254 22.13 -7.92 -6.60
N PHE A 255 21.08 -7.19 -6.19
CA PHE A 255 19.72 -7.32 -6.70
C PHE A 255 19.19 -6.00 -7.28
N ASP A 256 18.40 -6.11 -8.35
CA ASP A 256 17.70 -4.96 -8.91
C ASP A 256 16.63 -4.41 -7.95
N VAL A 257 16.06 -5.28 -7.11
CA VAL A 257 15.04 -4.93 -6.11
C VAL A 257 15.19 -5.79 -4.86
N VAL A 258 15.17 -5.16 -3.69
CA VAL A 258 15.13 -5.80 -2.37
C VAL A 258 13.80 -5.44 -1.70
N LEU A 259 12.92 -6.41 -1.48
CA LEU A 259 11.69 -6.24 -0.71
C LEU A 259 11.83 -6.85 0.68
N VAL A 260 11.64 -6.03 1.71
CA VAL A 260 11.81 -6.42 3.10
C VAL A 260 10.42 -6.53 3.76
N ASP A 261 10.03 -7.74 4.16
CA ASP A 261 8.85 -7.95 5.02
C ASP A 261 9.19 -7.62 6.47
N SER A 262 8.22 -7.11 7.22
CA SER A 262 8.47 -6.64 8.59
C SER A 262 7.32 -6.96 9.54
N PRO A 263 7.56 -6.89 10.85
CA PRO A 263 6.49 -6.82 11.85
C PRO A 263 5.60 -5.58 11.62
N PRO A 264 4.38 -5.54 12.20
CA PRO A 264 3.58 -4.31 12.23
C PRO A 264 4.28 -3.22 13.04
N ILE A 265 4.03 -1.96 12.70
CA ILE A 265 4.74 -0.82 13.28
C ILE A 265 4.17 -0.35 14.62
N ILE A 266 2.86 -0.48 14.87
CA ILE A 266 2.30 -0.05 16.16
C ILE A 266 2.64 -1.09 17.22
N GLY A 267 3.32 -0.62 18.28
CA GLY A 267 3.70 -1.43 19.42
C GLY A 267 5.05 -2.15 19.30
N LEU A 268 5.74 -2.04 18.15
CA LEU A 268 7.06 -2.63 17.92
C LEU A 268 8.00 -1.60 17.28
N THR A 269 9.28 -1.64 17.64
CA THR A 269 10.31 -0.73 17.08
C THR A 269 10.95 -1.29 15.81
N ASP A 270 10.81 -2.59 15.57
CA ASP A 270 11.44 -3.36 14.50
C ASP A 270 11.29 -2.68 13.11
N ALA A 271 10.06 -2.37 12.69
CA ALA A 271 9.79 -1.74 11.40
C ALA A 271 10.28 -0.29 11.30
N VAL A 272 10.31 0.43 12.42
CA VAL A 272 10.85 1.80 12.48
C VAL A 272 12.35 1.76 12.20
N VAL A 273 13.08 0.86 12.86
CA VAL A 273 14.53 0.69 12.67
C VAL A 273 14.84 0.30 11.23
N LEU A 274 14.17 -0.73 10.70
CA LEU A 274 14.35 -1.17 9.31
C LEU A 274 14.06 -0.06 8.30
N GLY A 275 13.04 0.77 8.57
CA GLY A 275 12.66 1.89 7.71
C GLY A 275 13.77 2.93 7.55
N THR A 276 14.67 3.06 8.53
CA THR A 276 15.84 3.96 8.44
C THR A 276 17.01 3.38 7.65
N ILE A 277 16.96 2.10 7.30
CA ILE A 277 18.04 1.38 6.60
C ILE A 277 17.73 1.23 5.11
N VAL A 278 16.45 1.04 4.76
CA VAL A 278 15.99 0.88 3.37
C VAL A 278 15.81 2.22 2.67
N GLY A 279 15.77 2.20 1.33
CA GLY A 279 15.55 3.39 0.51
C GLY A 279 14.12 3.94 0.55
N GLY A 280 13.12 3.11 0.84
CA GLY A 280 11.73 3.56 0.95
C GLY A 280 10.80 2.58 1.67
N VAL A 281 9.64 3.07 2.12
CA VAL A 281 8.67 2.32 2.92
C VAL A 281 7.28 2.34 2.28
N PHE A 282 6.67 1.16 2.16
CA PHE A 282 5.26 0.96 1.86
C PHE A 282 4.48 0.62 3.12
N LEU A 283 3.32 1.26 3.29
CA LEU A 283 2.40 0.96 4.37
C LEU A 283 1.23 0.12 3.85
N VAL A 284 1.02 -1.09 4.31
CA VAL A 284 -0.16 -1.89 3.96
C VAL A 284 -1.29 -1.51 4.90
N ILE A 285 -2.44 -1.15 4.34
CA ILE A 285 -3.65 -0.76 5.07
C ILE A 285 -4.76 -1.73 4.71
N ARG A 286 -5.49 -2.23 5.70
CA ARG A 286 -6.58 -3.16 5.48
C ARG A 286 -7.91 -2.43 5.37
N ALA A 287 -8.53 -2.51 4.19
CA ALA A 287 -9.79 -1.86 3.88
C ALA A 287 -10.90 -2.22 4.88
N GLY A 288 -11.59 -1.19 5.38
CA GLY A 288 -12.68 -1.34 6.35
C GLY A 288 -12.30 -1.93 7.71
N ARG A 289 -10.99 -2.06 8.02
CA ARG A 289 -10.51 -2.61 9.29
C ARG A 289 -9.50 -1.70 9.97
N THR A 290 -8.50 -1.21 9.25
CA THR A 290 -7.52 -0.28 9.81
C THR A 290 -8.17 1.09 10.01
N SER A 291 -8.12 1.62 11.23
CA SER A 291 -8.70 2.93 11.53
C SER A 291 -7.81 4.06 11.02
N ARG A 292 -8.41 5.23 10.79
CA ARG A 292 -7.65 6.45 10.47
C ARG A 292 -6.62 6.78 11.54
N GLN A 293 -6.94 6.59 12.82
CA GLN A 293 -6.01 6.84 13.92
C GLN A 293 -4.80 5.90 13.87
N GLN A 294 -5.01 4.62 13.57
CA GLN A 294 -3.92 3.65 13.41
C GLN A 294 -3.03 4.02 12.22
N MET A 295 -3.61 4.41 11.09
CA MET A 295 -2.85 4.88 9.93
C MET A 295 -2.05 6.14 10.26
N SER A 296 -2.67 7.15 10.86
CA SER A 296 -2.00 8.40 11.26
C SER A 296 -0.86 8.14 12.24
N LEU A 297 -1.05 7.27 13.22
CA LEU A 297 0.00 6.91 14.17
C LEU A 297 1.18 6.21 13.47
N ALA A 298 0.91 5.25 12.57
CA ALA A 298 1.96 4.57 11.81
C ALA A 298 2.77 5.53 10.95
N VAL A 299 2.10 6.45 10.24
CA VAL A 299 2.76 7.49 9.44
C VAL A 299 3.61 8.40 10.33
N GLN A 300 3.09 8.85 11.47
CA GLN A 300 3.85 9.67 12.42
C GLN A 300 5.10 8.94 12.94
N MET A 301 4.99 7.64 13.27
CA MET A 301 6.14 6.86 13.74
C MET A 301 7.27 6.78 12.69
N LEU A 302 6.92 6.61 11.41
CA LEU A 302 7.90 6.62 10.30
C LEU A 302 8.47 8.02 10.04
N GLN A 303 7.64 9.05 10.04
CA GLN A 303 8.07 10.43 9.83
C GLN A 303 9.01 10.94 10.93
N ASN A 304 8.75 10.56 12.19
CA ASN A 304 9.55 10.98 13.33
C ASN A 304 11.01 10.52 13.25
N VAL A 305 11.30 9.45 12.51
CA VAL A 305 12.65 8.94 12.29
C VAL A 305 13.17 9.25 10.88
N GLY A 306 12.44 10.04 10.10
CA GLY A 306 12.86 10.46 8.76
C GLY A 306 12.77 9.37 7.69
N CYS A 307 11.94 8.34 7.87
CA CYS A 307 11.74 7.32 6.85
C CYS A 307 11.13 7.93 5.58
N HIS A 308 11.60 7.48 4.42
CA HIS A 308 11.01 7.85 3.13
C HIS A 308 9.76 7.01 2.86
N ILE A 309 8.58 7.57 3.14
CA ILE A 309 7.30 6.89 2.89
C ILE A 309 6.93 7.07 1.41
N LEU A 310 6.96 5.99 0.64
CA LEU A 310 6.63 6.00 -0.79
C LEU A 310 5.12 6.00 -1.03
N GLY A 311 4.37 5.44 -0.07
CA GLY A 311 2.91 5.38 -0.15
C GLY A 311 2.35 4.24 0.69
N ALA A 312 1.10 3.88 0.40
CA ALA A 312 0.39 2.80 1.07
C ALA A 312 -0.36 1.92 0.06
N VAL A 313 -0.53 0.66 0.44
CA VAL A 313 -1.27 -0.36 -0.31
C VAL A 313 -2.57 -0.65 0.41
N LEU A 314 -3.70 -0.46 -0.26
CA LEU A 314 -5.01 -0.76 0.32
C LEU A 314 -5.42 -2.21 0.03
N ASN A 315 -5.22 -3.10 1.00
CA ASN A 315 -5.48 -4.54 0.90
C ASN A 315 -6.89 -4.93 1.41
N GLU A 316 -7.37 -6.11 0.99
CA GLU A 316 -8.69 -6.68 1.29
C GLU A 316 -9.86 -5.77 0.90
N VAL A 317 -9.71 -5.05 -0.22
CA VAL A 317 -10.77 -4.21 -0.77
C VAL A 317 -11.93 -5.10 -1.24
N ASP A 318 -13.12 -4.76 -0.76
CA ASP A 318 -14.36 -5.37 -1.24
C ASP A 318 -14.83 -4.64 -2.50
N ILE A 319 -14.41 -5.13 -3.66
CA ILE A 319 -14.74 -4.56 -4.98
C ILE A 319 -16.25 -4.52 -5.28
N HIS A 320 -17.08 -5.23 -4.51
CA HIS A 320 -18.53 -5.18 -4.66
C HIS A 320 -19.14 -3.95 -4.01
N LYS A 321 -18.42 -3.27 -3.09
CA LYS A 321 -18.90 -2.03 -2.47
C LYS A 321 -18.74 -0.84 -3.44
N PRO A 322 -19.78 0.00 -3.61
CA PRO A 322 -19.77 1.13 -4.55
C PRO A 322 -18.56 2.06 -4.40
N TYR A 323 -18.17 2.38 -3.16
CA TYR A 323 -16.99 3.19 -2.83
C TYR A 323 -15.69 2.66 -3.48
N TYR A 324 -15.54 1.34 -3.60
CA TYR A 324 -14.35 0.70 -4.15
C TYR A 324 -14.45 0.41 -5.65
N LYS A 325 -15.65 0.53 -6.26
CA LYS A 325 -15.87 0.34 -7.71
C LYS A 325 -15.20 1.41 -8.56
N VAL A 326 -15.09 2.64 -8.06
CA VAL A 326 -14.40 3.75 -8.76
C VAL A 326 -12.95 3.39 -9.06
N TYR A 327 -12.33 2.58 -8.20
CA TYR A 327 -10.96 2.11 -8.32
C TYR A 327 -10.85 0.74 -9.04
N ALA A 328 -11.97 0.12 -9.42
CA ALA A 328 -12.04 -1.18 -10.09
C ALA A 328 -12.12 -1.07 -11.63
N TYR A 329 -11.75 0.09 -12.19
CA TYR A 329 -11.91 0.37 -13.61
C TYR A 329 -10.90 -0.41 -14.48
N SER A 330 -11.29 -1.61 -14.95
CA SER A 330 -11.10 -2.04 -16.35
C SER A 330 -11.97 -3.26 -16.70
N ARG A 331 -13.18 -3.01 -17.23
CA ARG A 331 -13.78 -3.66 -18.41
C ARG A 331 -15.29 -3.38 -18.45
N SER A 332 -15.62 -2.23 -19.00
CA SER A 332 -16.90 -2.00 -19.67
C SER A 332 -16.62 -1.42 -21.05
N SER A 333 -16.05 -2.24 -21.94
CA SER A 333 -16.26 -2.13 -23.39
C SER A 333 -15.44 -3.18 -24.15
N ARG A 334 -16.08 -4.31 -24.46
CA ARG A 334 -16.38 -4.70 -25.83
C ARG A 334 -17.19 -6.00 -25.82
N ALA A 335 -18.43 -5.86 -26.29
CA ALA A 335 -19.17 -6.93 -26.92
C ALA A 335 -18.45 -7.37 -28.21
#